data_AF-A0A0Q7XDW4-F1
#
_entry.id   AF-A0A0Q7XDW4-F1
#
_cell.length_a   1.000
_cell.length_b   1.000
_cell.length_c   1.000
_cell.angle_alpha   90.00
_cell.angle_beta   90.00
_cell.angle_gamma   90.00
#
_symmetry.space_group_name_H-M   'P 1'
#
loop_
_entity.id
_entity.type
_entity.pdbx_description
1 polymer ?
#
loop_
_entity_poly.entity_id
_entity_poly.type
_entity_poly.pdbx_seq_one_letter_code
_entity_poly.pdbx_strand_id
1 'polypeptide(L)'
;MKDIASLAIPATTLCRLLQYADAHQAELNAGELAAMAIEEWLARTEGGEVPGIRLRGYQWKKVFLPEGTQLRVWNRSGYAYAEVIGDNIVHLGNAVSPHEFICRCKGISRSAWSEVALLFPGENHWRGADAVRRELARPREPQVARTPAAAPSPPEQPGPKFSSVLPPPVQRLPRIPPIPTQAHLQPDIHAIVSAENAQLNSPDRRKVHRRQEDLLLD
;
A
#
# COMPACT_ATOMS: atom_id res chain seq x y z
N MET A 1 8.41 -20.08 45.28
CA MET A 1 7.05 -20.09 44.72
C MET A 1 7.22 -19.76 43.24
N LYS A 2 6.80 -20.64 42.30
CA LYS A 2 6.81 -20.30 40.86
C LYS A 2 5.57 -19.46 40.61
N ASP A 3 5.73 -18.18 40.28
CA ASP A 3 4.61 -17.33 39.83
C ASP A 3 4.05 -17.90 38.52
N ILE A 4 2.74 -18.15 38.48
CA ILE A 4 2.05 -18.71 37.30
C ILE A 4 1.35 -17.56 36.58
N ALA A 5 1.76 -17.31 35.33
CA ALA A 5 1.10 -16.36 34.45
C ALA A 5 0.30 -17.11 33.37
N SER A 6 -0.92 -16.64 33.07
CA SER A 6 -1.77 -17.20 32.03
C SER A 6 -1.70 -16.32 30.77
N LEU A 7 -1.26 -16.91 29.65
CA LEU A 7 -1.21 -16.24 28.34
C LEU A 7 -2.16 -16.94 27.36
N ALA A 8 -2.96 -16.16 26.65
CA ALA A 8 -3.80 -16.67 25.56
C ALA A 8 -2.93 -16.94 24.33
N ILE A 9 -2.87 -18.20 23.91
CA ILE A 9 -2.10 -18.65 22.74
C ILE A 9 -3.08 -19.30 21.75
N PRO A 10 -2.97 -19.06 20.42
CA PRO A 10 -3.78 -19.74 19.44
C PRO A 10 -3.68 -21.27 19.56
N ALA A 11 -4.82 -21.96 19.48
CA ALA A 11 -4.87 -23.42 19.64
C ALA A 11 -3.95 -24.17 18.67
N THR A 12 -3.81 -23.66 17.44
CA THR A 12 -2.89 -24.21 16.43
C THR A 12 -1.43 -24.18 16.87
N THR A 13 -1.02 -23.13 17.59
CA THR A 13 0.35 -22.96 18.08
C THR A 13 0.62 -23.90 19.25
N LEU A 14 -0.35 -24.06 20.15
CA LEU A 14 -0.27 -25.04 21.23
C LEU A 14 -0.18 -26.47 20.69
N CYS A 15 -1.01 -26.83 19.71
CA CYS A 15 -0.94 -28.14 19.07
C CYS A 15 0.43 -28.42 18.44
N ARG A 16 1.03 -27.43 17.76
CA ARG A 16 2.37 -27.55 17.18
C ARG A 16 3.45 -27.73 18.25
N LEU A 17 3.35 -27.00 19.36
CA LEU A 17 4.28 -27.15 20.49
C LEU A 17 4.21 -28.55 21.09
N LEU A 18 3.00 -29.08 21.28
CA LEU A 18 2.77 -30.43 21.79
C LEU A 18 3.28 -31.51 20.82
N GLN A 19 3.03 -31.35 19.51
CA GLN A 19 3.57 -32.25 18.47
C GLN A 19 5.10 -32.22 18.44
N TYR A 20 5.70 -31.04 18.63
CA TYR A 20 7.14 -30.90 18.70
C TYR A 20 7.72 -31.61 19.93
N ALA A 21 7.06 -31.48 21.09
CA ALA A 21 7.46 -32.14 22.33
C ALA A 21 7.42 -33.68 22.20
N ASP A 22 6.35 -34.20 21.58
CA ASP A 22 6.17 -35.62 21.30
C ASP A 22 7.25 -36.16 20.33
N ALA A 23 7.50 -35.44 19.23
CA ALA A 23 8.48 -35.84 18.22
C ALA A 23 9.93 -35.86 18.74
N HIS A 24 10.25 -35.04 19.75
CA HIS A 24 11.59 -34.96 20.34
C HIS A 24 11.71 -35.74 21.66
N GLN A 25 10.69 -36.50 22.06
CA GLN A 25 10.61 -37.19 23.36
C GLN A 25 11.07 -36.27 24.51
N ALA A 26 10.62 -35.02 24.47
CA ALA A 26 11.01 -34.05 25.48
C ALA A 26 10.42 -34.49 26.83
N GLU A 27 11.26 -34.76 27.83
CA GLU A 27 10.80 -35.03 29.21
C GLU A 27 10.16 -33.80 29.87
N LEU A 28 10.21 -32.66 29.18
CA LEU A 28 9.74 -31.37 29.65
C LEU A 28 8.26 -31.18 29.33
N ASN A 29 7.50 -30.71 30.32
CA ASN A 29 6.10 -30.37 30.13
C ASN A 29 5.95 -29.19 29.14
N ALA A 30 4.81 -29.10 28.46
CA ALA A 30 4.55 -28.05 27.46
C ALA A 30 4.80 -26.62 27.99
N GLY A 31 4.53 -26.37 29.27
CA GLY A 31 4.81 -25.08 29.92
C GLY A 31 6.30 -24.78 30.09
N GLU A 32 7.12 -25.80 30.37
CA GLU A 32 8.58 -25.65 30.49
C GLU A 32 9.22 -25.49 29.11
N LEU A 33 8.72 -26.21 28.11
CA LEU A 33 9.13 -26.01 26.71
C LEU A 33 8.76 -24.61 26.21
N ALA A 34 7.56 -24.13 26.54
CA ALA A 34 7.15 -22.77 26.23
C ALA A 34 8.04 -21.73 26.93
N ALA A 35 8.36 -21.94 28.21
CA ALA A 35 9.26 -21.06 28.96
C ALA A 35 10.65 -21.02 28.31
N MET A 36 11.26 -22.17 28.00
CA MET A 36 12.54 -22.22 27.30
C MET A 36 12.49 -21.53 25.93
N ALA A 37 11.41 -21.73 25.16
CA ALA A 37 11.26 -21.08 23.86
C ALA A 37 11.15 -19.55 24.00
N ILE A 38 10.49 -19.05 25.04
CA ILE A 38 10.36 -17.61 25.33
C ILE A 38 11.71 -17.05 25.81
N GLU A 39 12.40 -17.72 26.73
CA GLU A 39 13.72 -17.30 27.24
C GLU A 39 14.77 -17.31 26.11
N GLU A 40 14.79 -18.35 25.28
CA GLU A 40 15.65 -18.43 24.11
C GLU A 40 15.34 -17.33 23.09
N TRP A 41 14.04 -17.03 22.90
CA TRP A 41 13.64 -15.90 22.08
C TRP A 41 14.15 -14.59 22.69
N LEU A 42 13.91 -14.34 23.98
CA LEU A 42 14.38 -13.15 24.70
C LEU A 42 15.90 -12.99 24.64
N ALA A 43 16.66 -14.05 24.91
CA ALA A 43 18.12 -14.03 24.85
C ALA A 43 18.64 -13.67 23.44
N ARG A 44 17.99 -14.15 22.38
CA ARG A 44 18.28 -13.72 21.00
C ARG A 44 17.93 -12.25 20.77
N THR A 45 16.89 -11.75 21.42
CA THR A 45 16.43 -10.36 21.28
C THR A 45 17.29 -9.35 22.06
N GLU A 46 17.88 -9.75 23.19
CA GLU A 46 18.67 -8.88 24.06
C GLU A 46 20.05 -8.54 23.47
N GLY A 47 20.59 -9.40 22.60
CA GLY A 47 21.84 -9.18 21.86
C GLY A 47 21.72 -8.38 20.56
N GLY A 48 20.50 -8.04 20.14
CA GLY A 48 20.28 -7.43 18.82
C GLY A 48 18.84 -7.56 18.36
N GLU A 49 17.94 -6.91 19.10
CA GLU A 49 16.59 -6.56 18.70
C GLU A 49 15.56 -7.69 18.62
N VAL A 50 14.37 -7.38 19.14
CA VAL A 50 13.22 -8.27 19.19
C VAL A 50 12.73 -8.64 17.78
N PRO A 51 12.66 -9.93 17.36
CA PRO A 51 11.97 -10.35 16.15
C PRO A 51 10.47 -10.27 16.41
N GLY A 52 9.99 -9.04 16.34
CA GLY A 52 8.63 -8.61 16.55
C GLY A 52 8.63 -7.09 16.50
N ILE A 53 8.29 -6.52 15.34
CA ILE A 53 7.97 -5.09 15.16
C ILE A 53 9.19 -4.15 15.06
N ARG A 54 10.23 -4.48 14.27
CA ARG A 54 10.63 -3.44 13.30
C ARG A 54 9.50 -3.41 12.29
N LEU A 55 8.58 -2.45 12.40
CA LEU A 55 7.82 -2.05 11.22
C LEU A 55 8.87 -1.56 10.23
N ARG A 56 9.38 -2.49 9.42
CA ARG A 56 10.22 -2.15 8.27
C ARG A 56 9.33 -1.29 7.39
N GLY A 57 9.84 -0.13 7.02
CA GLY A 57 9.02 0.82 6.30
C GLY A 57 9.69 2.16 6.12
N TYR A 58 9.15 2.93 5.19
CA TYR A 58 9.65 4.24 4.85
C TYR A 58 8.94 5.31 5.69
N GLN A 59 9.69 6.09 6.48
CA GLN A 59 9.12 7.24 7.18
C GLN A 59 9.08 8.47 6.28
N TRP A 60 7.88 8.80 5.79
CA TRP A 60 7.64 10.00 5.02
C TRP A 60 7.14 11.15 5.90
N LYS A 61 8.10 11.89 6.49
CA LYS A 61 7.84 12.98 7.44
C LYS A 61 7.02 12.49 8.65
N LYS A 62 5.70 12.77 8.68
CA LYS A 62 4.76 12.36 9.74
C LYS A 62 3.95 11.12 9.39
N VAL A 63 4.11 10.58 8.18
CA VAL A 63 3.39 9.38 7.71
C VAL A 63 4.38 8.23 7.66
N PHE A 64 4.07 7.15 8.35
CA PHE A 64 4.84 5.92 8.28
C PHE A 64 4.23 5.01 7.22
N LEU A 65 5.05 4.52 6.28
CA LEU A 65 4.65 3.58 5.24
C LEU A 65 5.24 2.21 5.55
N PRO A 66 4.44 1.19 5.88
CA PRO A 66 4.97 -0.15 6.13
C PRO A 66 5.56 -0.76 4.85
N GLU A 67 6.47 -1.71 5.01
CA GLU A 67 7.02 -2.55 3.96
C GLU A 67 5.90 -3.24 3.17
N GLY A 68 6.06 -3.33 1.86
CA GLY A 68 5.03 -3.81 0.93
C GLY A 68 3.98 -2.75 0.57
N THR A 69 4.07 -1.52 1.09
CA THR A 69 3.23 -0.41 0.61
C THR A 69 3.61 -0.10 -0.83
N GLN A 70 2.63 -0.13 -1.73
CA GLN A 70 2.83 0.26 -3.13
C GLN A 70 2.48 1.73 -3.33
N LEU A 71 3.31 2.41 -4.09
CA LEU A 71 3.12 3.79 -4.53
C LEU A 71 2.79 3.77 -6.02
N ARG A 72 1.82 4.56 -6.44
CA ARG A 72 1.55 4.82 -7.85
C ARG A 72 1.53 6.31 -8.13
N VAL A 73 2.02 6.67 -9.31
CA VAL A 73 1.93 8.02 -9.87
C VAL A 73 1.39 7.91 -11.29
N TRP A 74 0.51 8.84 -11.66
CA TRP A 74 0.09 8.98 -13.04
C TRP A 74 1.13 9.76 -13.85
N ASN A 75 1.62 9.16 -14.93
CA ASN A 75 2.49 9.79 -15.91
C ASN A 75 1.74 9.96 -17.26
N ARG A 76 2.41 10.54 -18.26
CA ARG A 76 1.78 10.82 -19.56
C ARG A 76 1.48 9.54 -20.37
N SER A 77 2.17 8.44 -20.07
CA SER A 77 2.10 7.16 -20.77
C SER A 77 1.39 6.05 -19.98
N GLY A 78 0.88 6.32 -18.78
CA GLY A 78 0.23 5.35 -17.89
C GLY A 78 0.53 5.56 -16.40
N TYR A 79 0.51 4.47 -15.63
CA TYR A 79 0.86 4.47 -14.21
C TYR A 79 2.29 3.99 -14.01
N ALA A 80 3.05 4.72 -13.21
CA ALA A 80 4.33 4.27 -12.69
C ALA A 80 4.17 3.78 -11.25
N TYR A 81 4.84 2.68 -10.93
CA TYR A 81 4.73 2.01 -9.64
C TYR A 81 6.07 1.99 -8.92
N ALA A 82 6.03 2.16 -7.61
CA ALA A 82 7.15 1.93 -6.71
C ALA A 82 6.68 1.17 -5.48
N GLU A 83 7.59 0.52 -4.77
CA GLU A 83 7.27 -0.30 -3.61
C GLU A 83 8.20 0.07 -2.46
N VAL A 84 7.67 0.05 -1.23
CA VAL A 84 8.48 0.21 -0.02
C VAL A 84 9.10 -1.13 0.34
N ILE A 85 10.43 -1.21 0.24
CA ILE A 85 11.21 -2.39 0.61
C ILE A 85 12.19 -1.99 1.72
N GLY A 86 12.06 -2.60 2.90
CA GLY A 86 12.73 -2.12 4.11
C GLY A 86 12.43 -0.64 4.37
N ASP A 87 13.48 0.18 4.45
CA ASP A 87 13.39 1.62 4.76
C ASP A 87 13.43 2.51 3.51
N ASN A 88 13.38 1.94 2.30
CA ASN A 88 13.52 2.67 1.04
C ASN A 88 12.31 2.47 0.12
N ILE A 89 12.00 3.50 -0.67
CA ILE A 89 11.07 3.37 -1.79
C ILE A 89 11.88 2.94 -3.01
N VAL A 90 11.54 1.81 -3.62
CA VAL A 90 12.23 1.26 -4.78
C VAL A 90 11.37 1.43 -6.02
N HIS A 91 11.93 2.08 -7.04
CA HIS A 91 11.34 2.23 -8.35
C HIS A 91 12.28 1.69 -9.42
N LEU A 92 11.83 0.71 -10.21
CA LEU A 92 12.64 0.06 -11.26
C LEU A 92 14.03 -0.40 -10.73
N GLY A 93 14.04 -1.00 -9.54
CA GLY A 93 15.26 -1.51 -8.89
C GLY A 93 16.17 -0.44 -8.26
N ASN A 94 15.80 0.85 -8.29
CA ASN A 94 16.58 1.92 -7.68
C ASN A 94 15.86 2.48 -6.45
N ALA A 95 16.61 2.67 -5.35
CA ALA A 95 16.12 3.39 -4.19
C ALA A 95 15.95 4.88 -4.55
N VAL A 96 14.75 5.41 -4.37
CA VAL A 96 14.38 6.79 -4.74
C VAL A 96 13.66 7.46 -3.58
N SER A 97 13.82 8.78 -3.46
CA SER A 97 12.97 9.57 -2.56
C SER A 97 11.57 9.79 -3.18
N PRO A 98 10.52 10.10 -2.38
CA PRO A 98 9.19 10.38 -2.91
C PRO A 98 9.16 11.52 -3.95
N HIS A 99 10.03 12.53 -3.77
CA HIS A 99 10.14 13.64 -4.71
C HIS A 99 10.84 13.20 -6.00
N GLU A 100 11.94 12.46 -5.87
CA GLU A 100 12.69 11.92 -7.00
C GLU A 100 11.84 10.95 -7.83
N PHE A 101 11.04 10.11 -7.18
CA PHE A 101 10.09 9.23 -7.85
C PHE A 101 9.17 10.00 -8.80
N ILE A 102 8.66 11.16 -8.38
CA ILE A 102 7.78 11.99 -9.22
C ILE A 102 8.55 12.71 -10.31
N CYS A 103 9.71 13.26 -9.99
CA CYS A 103 10.56 13.89 -11.00
C CYS A 103 10.90 12.88 -12.11
N ARG A 104 11.21 11.64 -11.75
CA ARG A 104 11.52 10.56 -12.69
C ARG A 104 10.32 10.12 -13.51
N CYS A 105 9.12 10.11 -12.92
CA CYS A 105 7.90 9.68 -13.61
C CYS A 105 7.25 10.77 -14.46
N LYS A 106 7.23 12.03 -13.99
CA LYS A 106 6.48 13.14 -14.60
C LYS A 106 7.38 14.20 -15.24
N GLY A 107 8.69 14.19 -14.98
CA GLY A 107 9.62 15.21 -15.46
C GLY A 107 9.41 16.61 -14.84
N ILE A 108 8.57 16.72 -13.81
CA ILE A 108 8.21 17.99 -13.17
C ILE A 108 8.28 17.90 -11.65
N SER A 109 8.74 18.98 -11.02
CA SER A 109 8.78 19.15 -9.57
C SER A 109 7.40 19.58 -9.05
N ARG A 110 6.54 18.60 -8.74
CA ARG A 110 5.27 18.83 -8.01
C ARG A 110 5.33 18.20 -6.62
N SER A 111 4.44 18.68 -5.74
CA SER A 111 4.34 18.16 -4.37
C SER A 111 3.98 16.68 -4.38
N ALA A 112 4.84 15.89 -3.74
CA ALA A 112 4.67 14.44 -3.74
C ALA A 112 3.42 13.94 -3.03
N TRP A 113 2.92 14.69 -2.06
CA TRP A 113 1.68 14.39 -1.35
C TRP A 113 0.45 14.43 -2.26
N SER A 114 0.43 15.30 -3.28
CA SER A 114 -0.73 15.48 -4.16
C SER A 114 -0.74 14.53 -5.34
N GLU A 115 0.40 13.95 -5.69
CA GLU A 115 0.60 13.22 -6.93
C GLU A 115 0.71 11.70 -6.71
N VAL A 116 1.11 11.29 -5.51
CA VAL A 116 1.27 9.88 -5.15
C VAL A 116 -0.03 9.34 -4.55
N ALA A 117 -0.43 8.15 -5.01
CA ALA A 117 -1.39 7.31 -4.32
C ALA A 117 -0.69 6.09 -3.71
N LEU A 118 -1.15 5.69 -2.53
CA LEU A 118 -0.60 4.64 -1.68
C LEU A 118 -1.58 3.47 -1.61
N LEU A 119 -1.07 2.26 -1.64
CA LEU A 119 -1.81 1.02 -1.36
C LEU A 119 -1.10 0.32 -0.21
N PHE A 120 -1.76 0.27 0.94
CA PHE A 120 -1.21 -0.37 2.13
C PHE A 120 -1.35 -1.90 2.03
N PRO A 121 -0.43 -2.66 2.65
CA PRO A 121 -0.53 -4.11 2.70
C PRO A 121 -1.81 -4.53 3.41
N GLY A 122 -2.63 -5.36 2.75
CA GLY A 122 -3.93 -5.82 3.24
C GLY A 122 -5.12 -4.93 2.86
N GLU A 123 -4.90 -3.76 2.25
CA GLU A 123 -5.95 -2.93 1.68
C GLU A 123 -6.10 -3.16 0.18
N ASN A 124 -7.32 -3.06 -0.34
CA ASN A 124 -7.60 -3.23 -1.78
C ASN A 124 -7.81 -1.90 -2.52
N HIS A 125 -7.83 -0.78 -1.81
CA HIS A 125 -8.07 0.54 -2.39
C HIS A 125 -6.83 1.43 -2.33
N TRP A 126 -6.65 2.22 -3.38
CA TRP A 126 -5.60 3.22 -3.43
C TRP A 126 -6.05 4.49 -2.72
N ARG A 127 -5.26 4.98 -1.76
CA ARG A 127 -5.50 6.22 -1.02
C ARG A 127 -4.52 7.29 -1.43
N GLY A 128 -4.99 8.53 -1.65
CA GLY A 128 -4.08 9.65 -1.95
C GLY A 128 -3.17 9.95 -0.76
N ALA A 129 -1.88 10.19 -0.99
CA ALA A 129 -0.93 10.46 0.09
C ALA A 129 -1.33 11.67 0.94
N ASP A 130 -1.89 12.73 0.33
CA ASP A 130 -2.43 13.88 1.04
C ASP A 130 -3.61 13.53 1.96
N ALA A 131 -4.49 12.62 1.53
CA ALA A 131 -5.61 12.17 2.34
C ALA A 131 -5.12 11.43 3.61
N VAL A 132 -4.16 10.51 3.45
CA VAL A 132 -3.53 9.78 4.56
C VAL A 132 -2.86 10.75 5.53
N ARG A 133 -2.14 11.75 5.00
CA ARG A 133 -1.49 12.78 5.83
C ARG A 133 -2.50 13.59 6.64
N ARG A 134 -3.63 13.98 6.03
CA ARG A 134 -4.69 14.74 6.72
C ARG A 134 -5.41 13.90 7.77
N GLU A 135 -5.63 12.62 7.49
CA GLU A 135 -6.23 11.68 8.45
C GLU A 135 -5.35 11.54 9.70
N LEU A 136 -4.04 11.41 9.52
CA LEU A 136 -3.08 11.33 10.62
C LEU A 136 -2.87 12.67 11.34
N ALA A 137 -3.05 13.79 10.65
CA ALA A 137 -2.95 15.13 11.25
C ALA A 137 -4.21 15.54 12.02
N ARG A 138 -5.36 14.89 11.78
CA ARG A 138 -6.58 15.16 12.53
C ARG A 138 -6.38 14.65 13.96
N PRO A 139 -6.50 15.51 14.99
CA PRO A 139 -6.59 15.04 16.37
C PRO A 139 -7.73 14.02 16.43
N ARG A 140 -7.44 12.82 16.92
CA ARG A 140 -8.45 11.78 17.10
C ARG A 140 -9.35 12.22 18.24
N GLU A 141 -10.29 13.11 17.96
CA GLU A 141 -11.41 13.34 18.86
C GLU A 141 -12.10 11.98 19.06
N PRO A 142 -12.34 11.55 20.31
CA PRO A 142 -13.04 10.31 20.55
C PRO A 142 -14.39 10.40 19.84
N GLN A 143 -14.57 9.58 18.80
CA GLN A 143 -15.88 9.36 18.21
C GLN A 143 -16.72 8.68 19.27
N VAL A 144 -17.42 9.48 20.08
CA VAL A 144 -18.52 9.04 20.91
C VAL A 144 -19.50 8.35 19.98
N ALA A 145 -19.76 7.08 20.28
CA ALA A 145 -20.69 6.22 19.60
C ALA A 145 -21.93 6.99 19.13
N ARG A 146 -22.10 7.11 17.81
CA ARG A 146 -23.41 7.45 17.24
C ARG A 146 -24.26 6.19 17.32
N THR A 147 -24.82 5.95 18.50
CA THR A 147 -25.99 5.08 18.69
C THR A 147 -27.13 5.68 17.85
N PRO A 148 -27.78 4.93 16.96
CA PRO A 148 -29.03 5.39 16.35
C PRO A 148 -30.14 5.21 17.39
N ALA A 149 -30.39 6.25 18.19
CA ALA A 149 -31.49 6.29 19.14
C ALA A 149 -32.53 7.32 18.69
N ALA A 150 -33.70 6.78 18.34
CA ALA A 150 -35.03 7.37 18.42
C ALA A 150 -35.27 8.73 17.75
N ALA A 151 -35.97 8.66 16.61
CA ALA A 151 -36.77 9.76 16.08
C ALA A 151 -37.83 10.19 17.10
N PRO A 152 -38.03 11.50 17.36
CA PRO A 152 -39.25 11.98 17.96
C PRO A 152 -40.30 12.24 16.87
N SER A 153 -41.42 11.53 16.98
CA SER A 153 -42.65 11.76 16.23
C SER A 153 -43.17 13.20 16.38
N PRO A 154 -43.70 13.84 15.33
CA PRO A 154 -44.48 15.07 15.45
C PRO A 154 -45.90 14.78 15.97
N PRO A 155 -46.50 15.67 16.78
CA PRO A 155 -47.84 15.49 17.31
C PRO A 155 -48.94 15.67 16.24
N GLU A 156 -50.05 15.00 16.53
CA GLU A 156 -51.29 14.85 15.77
C GLU A 156 -52.02 16.16 15.42
N GLN A 157 -52.88 16.05 14.41
CA GLN A 157 -53.53 17.08 13.59
C GLN A 157 -54.55 17.99 14.31
N PRO A 158 -55.10 19.00 13.60
CA PRO A 158 -56.45 18.81 13.04
C PRO A 158 -56.63 19.34 11.60
N GLY A 159 -57.38 18.60 10.76
CA GLY A 159 -57.82 19.02 9.42
C GLY A 159 -59.03 19.99 9.46
N PRO A 160 -59.87 20.11 8.40
CA PRO A 160 -59.78 19.63 7.01
C PRO A 160 -60.07 20.73 5.95
N LYS A 161 -59.91 20.45 4.64
CA LYS A 161 -60.88 20.75 3.55
C LYS A 161 -60.33 20.38 2.15
N PHE A 162 -61.25 19.84 1.36
CA PHE A 162 -61.13 19.22 0.04
C PHE A 162 -60.91 20.22 -1.11
N SER A 163 -60.21 19.78 -2.16
CA SER A 163 -60.54 19.90 -3.61
C SER A 163 -59.24 19.76 -4.42
N SER A 164 -59.06 18.67 -5.17
CA SER A 164 -59.53 18.42 -6.55
C SER A 164 -58.56 18.94 -7.62
N VAL A 165 -58.45 18.16 -8.71
CA VAL A 165 -58.06 18.52 -10.09
C VAL A 165 -56.71 18.00 -10.63
N LEU A 166 -56.87 16.98 -11.51
CA LEU A 166 -56.15 16.58 -12.75
C LEU A 166 -54.64 16.22 -12.78
N PRO A 167 -54.27 15.17 -13.55
CA PRO A 167 -52.88 14.94 -14.00
C PRO A 167 -52.59 15.60 -15.37
N PRO A 168 -51.37 16.12 -15.61
CA PRO A 168 -50.91 16.46 -16.96
C PRO A 168 -50.04 15.36 -17.61
N PRO A 169 -49.87 15.41 -18.94
CA PRO A 169 -49.54 14.25 -19.77
C PRO A 169 -48.03 14.05 -20.03
N VAL A 170 -47.72 12.81 -20.39
CA VAL A 170 -46.45 12.27 -20.86
C VAL A 170 -45.91 13.07 -22.05
N GLN A 171 -44.69 13.61 -21.98
CA GLN A 171 -43.93 14.00 -23.18
C GLN A 171 -42.42 13.68 -23.10
N ARG A 172 -42.06 12.74 -23.99
CA ARG A 172 -40.85 12.61 -24.84
C ARG A 172 -39.45 12.57 -24.20
N LEU A 173 -38.90 11.36 -24.24
CA LEU A 173 -37.47 11.02 -24.16
C LEU A 173 -36.66 11.71 -25.28
N PRO A 174 -35.49 12.31 -25.00
CA PRO A 174 -34.55 12.70 -26.04
C PRO A 174 -33.82 11.47 -26.63
N ARG A 175 -33.75 11.43 -27.96
CA ARG A 175 -33.08 10.41 -28.77
C ARG A 175 -31.57 10.40 -28.53
N ILE A 176 -31.03 9.21 -28.26
CA ILE A 176 -29.59 8.91 -28.24
C ILE A 176 -29.09 8.87 -29.71
N PRO A 177 -28.00 9.58 -30.08
CA PRO A 177 -27.36 9.40 -31.39
C PRO A 177 -26.56 8.08 -31.47
N PRO A 178 -26.45 7.45 -32.65
CA PRO A 178 -25.81 6.14 -32.80
C PRO A 178 -24.30 6.19 -32.57
N ILE A 179 -23.80 5.16 -31.89
CA ILE A 179 -22.39 4.82 -31.71
C ILE A 179 -21.76 4.53 -33.09
N PRO A 180 -20.62 5.14 -33.46
CA PRO A 180 -19.85 4.67 -34.60
C PRO A 180 -19.13 3.35 -34.26
N THR A 181 -19.40 2.37 -35.11
CA THR A 181 -18.81 1.04 -35.26
C THR A 181 -17.30 0.98 -35.00
N GLN A 182 -16.88 0.02 -34.17
CA GLN A 182 -15.48 -0.37 -33.99
C GLN A 182 -14.87 -0.84 -35.31
N ALA A 183 -13.83 -0.13 -35.77
CA ALA A 183 -12.86 -0.68 -36.71
C ALA A 183 -11.79 -1.45 -35.91
N HIS A 184 -11.79 -2.75 -36.13
CA HIS A 184 -10.80 -3.72 -35.69
C HIS A 184 -9.43 -3.41 -36.30
N LEU A 185 -8.44 -3.07 -35.47
CA LEU A 185 -7.02 -3.08 -35.84
C LEU A 185 -6.22 -3.65 -34.67
N GLN A 186 -5.88 -4.93 -34.77
CA GLN A 186 -4.78 -5.56 -34.04
C GLN A 186 -3.45 -4.92 -34.50
N PRO A 187 -2.52 -4.58 -33.61
CA PRO A 187 -1.13 -4.42 -33.99
C PRO A 187 -0.37 -5.73 -33.83
N ASP A 188 0.20 -6.17 -34.95
CA ASP A 188 1.19 -7.22 -35.14
C ASP A 188 2.36 -7.10 -34.14
N ILE A 189 2.57 -8.14 -33.31
CA ILE A 189 3.66 -8.21 -32.32
C ILE A 189 5.04 -8.42 -32.99
N HIS A 190 5.10 -8.73 -34.28
CA HIS A 190 6.37 -9.05 -34.96
C HIS A 190 7.25 -7.83 -35.34
N ALA A 191 6.74 -6.60 -35.27
CA ALA A 191 7.52 -5.41 -35.65
C ALA A 191 8.37 -4.82 -34.50
N ILE A 192 8.02 -5.08 -33.24
CA ILE A 192 8.67 -4.44 -32.08
C ILE A 192 10.04 -5.07 -31.78
N VAL A 193 10.23 -6.35 -32.10
CA VAL A 193 11.48 -7.09 -31.80
C VAL A 193 12.64 -6.72 -32.75
N SER A 194 12.37 -6.10 -33.90
CA SER A 194 13.42 -5.76 -34.88
C SER A 194 14.02 -4.37 -34.72
N ALA A 195 13.36 -3.44 -34.02
CA ALA A 195 13.89 -2.09 -33.80
C ALA A 195 14.87 -2.00 -32.61
N GLU A 196 14.73 -2.88 -31.62
CA GLU A 196 15.56 -2.84 -30.40
C GLU A 196 17.00 -3.36 -30.62
N ASN A 197 17.21 -4.26 -31.61
CA ASN A 197 18.53 -4.82 -31.91
C ASN A 197 19.40 -3.92 -32.80
N ALA A 198 18.85 -2.89 -33.44
CA ALA A 198 19.62 -1.97 -34.29
C ALA A 198 20.32 -0.85 -33.49
N GLN A 199 19.86 -0.57 -32.27
CA GLN A 199 20.38 0.54 -31.46
C GLN A 199 21.56 0.15 -30.54
N LEU A 200 21.90 -1.14 -30.45
CA LEU A 200 23.01 -1.64 -29.65
C LEU A 200 24.37 -1.65 -30.37
N ASN A 201 24.41 -1.40 -31.69
CA ASN A 201 25.63 -1.46 -32.52
C ASN A 201 26.11 -0.07 -33.02
N SER A 202 25.88 0.99 -32.26
CA SER A 202 26.48 2.30 -32.58
C SER A 202 27.94 2.37 -32.10
N PRO A 203 28.93 2.63 -32.98
CA PRO A 203 30.36 2.60 -32.65
C PRO A 203 30.85 3.81 -31.83
N ASP A 204 29.96 4.73 -31.45
CA ASP A 204 30.27 6.02 -30.83
C ASP A 204 30.41 5.96 -29.29
N ARG A 205 30.93 4.85 -28.73
CA ARG A 205 31.26 4.74 -27.30
C ARG A 205 32.68 4.29 -26.98
N ARG A 206 33.55 4.11 -27.98
CA ARG A 206 34.96 3.70 -27.76
C ARG A 206 35.96 4.85 -27.52
N LYS A 207 35.51 6.06 -27.17
CA LYS A 207 36.42 7.23 -27.00
C LYS A 207 36.45 7.90 -25.63
N VAL A 208 35.77 7.37 -24.61
CA VAL A 208 35.73 8.02 -23.27
C VAL A 208 36.53 7.27 -22.19
N HIS A 209 37.32 6.25 -22.55
CA HIS A 209 38.11 5.47 -21.58
C HIS A 209 39.64 5.57 -21.76
N ARG A 210 40.15 6.61 -22.42
CA ARG A 210 41.59 6.75 -22.71
C ARG A 210 42.18 8.12 -22.38
N ARG A 211 41.73 8.76 -21.29
CA ARG A 211 42.27 10.04 -20.81
C ARG A 211 42.24 10.17 -19.28
N GLN A 212 42.61 9.12 -18.55
CA GLN A 212 42.78 9.24 -17.09
C GLN A 212 44.06 8.60 -16.54
N GLU A 213 45.03 8.25 -17.40
CA GLU A 213 46.29 7.61 -16.97
C GLU A 213 47.52 8.54 -17.11
N ASP A 214 47.35 9.80 -17.52
CA ASP A 214 48.46 10.73 -17.83
C ASP A 214 48.64 11.88 -16.81
N LEU A 215 48.17 11.69 -15.57
CA LEU A 215 48.29 12.70 -14.51
C LEU A 215 48.81 12.08 -13.23
N LEU A 216 49.91 11.34 -13.33
CA LEU A 216 50.66 10.85 -12.18
C LEU A 216 52.11 10.49 -12.55
N LEU A 217 52.83 11.41 -13.20
CA LEU A 217 54.30 11.41 -13.29
C LEU A 217 54.76 12.74 -13.91
N ASP A 218 54.92 13.76 -13.06
CA ASP A 218 56.12 14.61 -12.96
C ASP A 218 56.02 15.49 -11.70
#